data_AF-A0A843KV33-F1
#
_entry.id   AF-A0A843KV33-F1
#
_cell.length_a   1.000
_cell.length_b   1.000
_cell.length_c   1.000
_cell.angle_alpha   90.00
_cell.angle_beta   90.00
_cell.angle_gamma   90.00
#
_symmetry.space_group_name_H-M   'P 1'
#
loop_
_entity.id
_entity.type
_entity.pdbx_description
1 polymer ?
#
loop_
_entity_poly.entity_id
_entity_poly.type
_entity_poly.pdbx_seq_one_letter_code
_entity_poly.pdbx_strand_id
1 'polypeptide(L)'
;SEMNREVGKAVARKSGKVADPKHPDLLAILDIAHDCVEIQIRSIFIYGRYRKFERGIPQTHWFCRACQGSGCEKCNFTGKQYKDSVEELIGRPIITLFSAENAILHGSGREDIDARMVGTGRPFVMEVVAPRIRTRDLAVVQQEVNRAADGRVEVILERWSFHKEVEIIKSTKGYKKYRILVEIDGGCSLDELQSAIQSLKGAKVNQRTPIRVAHRRADRVRERRVLDISKVGEDDERVILEITGEAGLYIKELISGDQGRTEPSLSGLLGRSARVCSLDVVEVQGYDEGE
;
A
#
# COMPACT_ATOMS: atom_id res chain seq x y z
N SER A 1 25.03 -22.81 -24.99
CA SER A 1 25.38 -23.30 -26.33
C SER A 1 26.52 -22.46 -26.88
N GLU A 2 27.29 -22.99 -27.84
CA GLU A 2 28.33 -22.23 -28.55
C GLU A 2 27.74 -21.00 -29.28
N MET A 3 26.55 -21.14 -29.84
CA MET A 3 25.79 -20.06 -30.47
C MET A 3 25.56 -18.86 -29.53
N ASN A 4 25.08 -19.08 -28.30
CA ASN A 4 24.86 -17.99 -27.34
C ASN A 4 26.17 -17.24 -27.03
N ARG A 5 27.30 -17.96 -27.00
CA ARG A 5 28.62 -17.37 -26.77
C ARG A 5 29.05 -16.49 -27.94
N GLU A 6 28.91 -16.96 -29.18
CA GLU A 6 29.33 -16.19 -30.36
C GLU A 6 28.42 -14.99 -30.62
N VAL A 7 27.09 -15.14 -30.46
CA VAL A 7 26.15 -14.01 -30.53
C VAL A 7 26.44 -13.01 -29.42
N GLY A 8 26.64 -13.46 -28.18
CA GLY A 8 26.99 -12.60 -27.06
C GLY A 8 28.25 -11.77 -27.32
N LYS A 9 29.32 -12.39 -27.86
CA LYS A 9 30.55 -11.68 -28.27
C LYS A 9 30.26 -10.64 -29.36
N ALA A 10 29.45 -10.97 -30.36
CA ALA A 10 29.11 -10.05 -31.45
C ALA A 10 28.33 -8.83 -30.94
N VAL A 11 27.35 -9.04 -30.05
CA VAL A 11 26.56 -7.98 -29.42
C VAL A 11 27.45 -7.10 -28.52
N ALA A 12 28.31 -7.71 -27.70
CA ALA A 12 29.26 -6.97 -26.86
C ALA A 12 30.19 -6.08 -27.69
N ARG A 13 30.70 -6.60 -28.82
CA ARG A 13 31.59 -5.84 -29.73
C ARG A 13 30.90 -4.65 -30.39
N LYS A 14 29.61 -4.79 -30.74
CA LYS A 14 28.81 -3.70 -31.34
C LYS A 14 28.37 -2.66 -30.31
N SER A 15 27.99 -3.09 -29.12
CA SER A 15 27.41 -2.21 -28.08
C SER A 15 28.45 -1.60 -27.14
N GLY A 16 29.66 -2.15 -27.09
CA GLY A 16 30.67 -1.81 -26.08
C GLY A 16 30.26 -2.20 -24.65
N LYS A 17 29.22 -3.03 -24.48
CA LYS A 17 28.72 -3.44 -23.16
C LYS A 17 29.31 -4.78 -22.74
N VAL A 18 29.51 -4.91 -21.43
CA VAL A 18 29.95 -6.16 -20.80
C VAL A 18 28.72 -7.02 -20.54
N ALA A 19 28.78 -8.30 -20.94
CA ALA A 19 27.71 -9.25 -20.65
C ALA A 19 27.80 -9.71 -19.18
N ASP A 20 26.68 -9.64 -18.46
CA ASP A 20 26.49 -10.28 -17.16
C ASP A 20 25.41 -11.37 -17.31
N PRO A 21 25.80 -12.66 -17.45
CA PRO A 21 24.85 -13.74 -17.60
C PRO A 21 24.04 -14.04 -16.33
N LYS A 22 24.53 -13.64 -15.14
CA LYS A 22 23.84 -13.87 -13.87
C LYS A 22 22.77 -12.82 -13.65
N HIS A 23 23.09 -11.58 -13.99
CA HIS A 23 22.20 -10.45 -13.80
C HIS A 23 22.11 -9.57 -15.06
N PRO A 24 21.56 -10.07 -16.17
CA PRO A 24 21.40 -9.28 -17.38
C PRO A 24 20.32 -8.20 -17.22
N ASP A 25 20.64 -6.96 -17.62
CA ASP A 25 19.65 -5.88 -17.76
C ASP A 25 18.70 -6.09 -18.93
N LEU A 26 19.18 -6.80 -19.95
CA LEU A 26 18.46 -7.13 -21.17
C LEU A 26 18.79 -8.58 -21.54
N LEU A 27 17.75 -9.39 -21.74
CA LEU A 27 17.86 -10.74 -22.27
C LEU A 27 17.29 -10.76 -23.69
N ALA A 28 18.09 -11.21 -24.65
CA ALA A 28 17.65 -11.44 -26.03
C ALA A 28 17.45 -12.94 -26.23
N ILE A 29 16.22 -13.35 -26.55
CA ILE A 29 15.87 -14.73 -26.86
C ILE A 29 15.79 -14.84 -28.37
N LEU A 30 16.64 -15.69 -28.94
CA LEU A 30 16.70 -15.94 -30.37
C LEU A 30 15.75 -17.09 -30.71
N ASP A 31 14.65 -16.79 -31.37
CA ASP A 31 13.78 -17.80 -31.96
C ASP A 31 14.15 -17.97 -33.44
N ILE A 32 15.05 -18.94 -33.67
CA ILE A 32 15.60 -19.24 -34.99
C ILE A 32 14.53 -19.84 -35.90
N ALA A 33 13.56 -20.56 -35.34
CA ALA A 33 12.51 -21.20 -36.14
C ALA A 33 11.58 -20.16 -36.78
N HIS A 34 11.33 -19.05 -36.07
CA HIS A 34 10.47 -17.97 -36.53
C HIS A 34 11.24 -16.73 -37.02
N ASP A 35 12.57 -16.80 -37.14
CA ASP A 35 13.46 -15.70 -37.52
C ASP A 35 13.17 -14.39 -36.75
N CYS A 36 12.97 -14.51 -35.44
CA CYS A 36 12.65 -13.36 -34.58
C CYS A 36 13.48 -13.34 -33.30
N VAL A 37 13.59 -12.14 -32.73
CA VAL A 37 14.31 -11.91 -31.47
C VAL A 37 13.36 -11.25 -30.49
N GLU A 38 13.08 -11.95 -29.39
CA GLU A 38 12.35 -11.39 -28.26
C GLU A 38 13.33 -10.68 -27.33
N ILE A 39 13.01 -9.44 -26.95
CA ILE A 39 13.82 -8.64 -26.04
C ILE A 39 13.06 -8.50 -24.72
N GLN A 40 13.65 -9.02 -23.66
CA GLN A 40 13.15 -8.87 -22.30
C GLN A 40 14.02 -7.87 -21.56
N ILE A 41 13.42 -6.75 -21.15
CA ILE A 41 14.09 -5.72 -20.35
C ILE A 41 13.74 -5.96 -18.88
N ARG A 42 14.76 -6.15 -18.04
CA ARG A 42 14.56 -6.44 -16.62
C ARG A 42 14.04 -5.22 -15.88
N SER A 43 13.03 -5.40 -15.02
CA SER A 43 12.54 -4.34 -14.13
C SER A 43 13.65 -3.78 -13.22
N ILE A 44 13.49 -2.53 -12.80
CA ILE A 44 14.25 -1.95 -11.68
C ILE A 44 13.28 -1.65 -10.54
N PHE A 45 13.80 -1.56 -9.32
CA PHE A 45 12.98 -1.40 -8.12
C PHE A 45 13.45 -0.20 -7.31
N ILE A 46 12.51 0.59 -6.79
CA ILE A 46 12.79 1.75 -5.95
C ILE A 46 12.04 1.56 -4.64
N TYR A 47 12.73 1.62 -3.51
CA TYR A 47 12.10 1.61 -2.19
C TYR A 47 11.86 3.03 -1.71
N GLY A 48 10.73 3.20 -1.02
CA GLY A 48 10.42 4.45 -0.34
C GLY A 48 9.17 4.34 0.50
N ARG A 49 8.66 5.50 0.90
CA ARG A 49 7.44 5.63 1.69
C ARG A 49 6.51 6.63 1.02
N TYR A 50 5.21 6.31 0.96
CA TYR A 50 4.22 7.26 0.46
C TYR A 50 3.27 7.73 1.56
N ARG A 51 2.84 8.98 1.45
CA ARG A 51 1.71 9.55 2.17
C ARG A 51 0.57 9.77 1.17
N LYS A 52 -0.65 9.51 1.62
CA LYS A 52 -1.91 9.69 0.89
C LYS A 52 -2.75 10.67 1.69
N PHE A 53 -2.94 11.87 1.17
CA PHE A 53 -3.69 12.94 1.84
C PHE A 53 -5.15 13.00 1.40
N GLU A 54 -5.46 12.52 0.19
CA GLU A 54 -6.80 12.49 -0.36
C GLU A 54 -7.56 11.22 0.07
N ARG A 55 -8.79 11.38 0.58
CA ARG A 55 -9.75 10.28 0.78
C ARG A 55 -10.50 10.03 -0.54
N GLY A 56 -10.87 8.79 -0.82
CA GLY A 56 -11.64 8.45 -2.03
C GLY A 56 -10.81 7.88 -3.17
N ILE A 57 -9.47 7.82 -3.05
CA ILE A 57 -8.59 7.14 -4.00
C ILE A 57 -8.09 5.78 -3.45
N PRO A 58 -8.14 4.69 -4.24
CA PRO A 58 -7.59 3.40 -3.83
C PRO A 58 -6.06 3.42 -3.86
N GLN A 59 -5.43 2.46 -3.17
CA GLN A 59 -3.98 2.30 -3.23
C GLN A 59 -3.50 1.86 -4.62
N THR A 60 -4.18 0.87 -5.22
CA THR A 60 -3.82 0.29 -6.52
C THR A 60 -4.93 0.54 -7.54
N HIS A 61 -4.62 0.35 -8.82
CA HIS A 61 -5.59 0.46 -9.90
C HIS A 61 -6.76 -0.54 -9.74
N TRP A 62 -8.00 -0.07 -9.95
CA TRP A 62 -9.20 -0.91 -9.94
C TRP A 62 -9.92 -0.81 -11.29
N PHE A 63 -10.01 -1.94 -11.99
CA PHE A 63 -10.76 -2.02 -13.24
C PHE A 63 -12.25 -1.76 -13.03
N CYS A 64 -12.89 -1.16 -14.02
CA CYS A 64 -14.34 -1.02 -14.06
C CYS A 64 -14.99 -2.40 -14.00
N ARG A 65 -15.90 -2.61 -13.05
CA ARG A 65 -16.59 -3.89 -12.84
C ARG A 65 -17.42 -4.34 -14.05
N ALA A 66 -17.86 -3.41 -14.90
CA ALA A 66 -18.70 -3.70 -16.04
C ALA A 66 -17.90 -4.14 -17.28
N CYS A 67 -16.75 -3.51 -17.56
CA CYS A 67 -15.98 -3.76 -18.79
C CYS A 67 -14.60 -4.39 -18.55
N GLN A 68 -14.22 -4.59 -17.28
CA GLN A 68 -12.96 -5.21 -16.87
C GLN A 68 -11.71 -4.57 -17.50
N GLY A 69 -11.70 -3.24 -17.61
CA GLY A 69 -10.57 -2.48 -18.18
C GLY A 69 -10.75 -2.06 -19.63
N SER A 70 -11.70 -2.63 -20.37
CA SER A 70 -11.88 -2.35 -21.82
C SER A 70 -12.37 -0.94 -22.16
N GLY A 71 -12.94 -0.22 -21.18
CA GLY A 71 -13.68 1.03 -21.41
C GLY A 71 -15.15 0.78 -21.75
N CYS A 72 -16.06 1.51 -21.09
CA CYS A 72 -17.49 1.53 -21.40
C CYS A 72 -18.14 2.82 -20.90
N GLU A 73 -19.38 3.10 -21.31
CA GLU A 73 -20.14 4.29 -20.89
C GLU A 73 -20.18 4.46 -19.37
N LYS A 74 -20.36 3.37 -18.61
CA LYS A 74 -20.42 3.42 -17.13
C LYS A 74 -19.15 3.95 -16.46
N CYS A 75 -18.00 3.84 -17.13
CA CYS A 75 -16.72 4.37 -16.63
C CYS A 75 -16.21 5.53 -17.49
N ASN A 76 -17.07 6.17 -18.29
CA ASN A 76 -16.69 7.21 -19.23
C ASN A 76 -15.53 6.76 -20.15
N PHE A 77 -15.57 5.51 -20.60
CA PHE A 77 -14.56 4.87 -21.46
C PHE A 77 -13.14 4.79 -20.88
N THR A 78 -12.97 5.06 -19.59
CA THR A 78 -11.64 5.00 -18.94
C THR A 78 -11.17 3.58 -18.65
N GLY A 79 -12.09 2.62 -18.59
CA GLY A 79 -11.83 1.26 -18.15
C GLY A 79 -11.68 1.12 -16.63
N LYS A 80 -11.83 2.21 -15.86
CA LYS A 80 -11.51 2.25 -14.43
C LYS A 80 -12.74 2.38 -13.55
N GLN A 81 -12.68 1.82 -12.35
CA GLN A 81 -13.68 2.08 -11.30
C GLN A 81 -13.42 3.43 -10.60
N TYR A 82 -12.15 3.79 -10.42
CA TYR A 82 -11.72 5.08 -9.88
C TYR A 82 -10.75 5.73 -10.86
N LYS A 83 -10.83 7.05 -11.00
CA LYS A 83 -10.03 7.81 -11.97
C LYS A 83 -8.53 7.63 -11.74
N ASP A 84 -8.12 7.72 -10.48
CA ASP A 84 -6.73 7.66 -10.02
C ASP A 84 -6.58 6.73 -8.82
N SER A 85 -5.35 6.28 -8.60
CA SER A 85 -4.90 5.52 -7.44
C SER A 85 -3.54 6.02 -6.97
N VAL A 86 -3.13 5.69 -5.75
CA VAL A 86 -1.78 6.02 -5.25
C VAL A 86 -0.70 5.47 -6.19
N GLU A 87 -0.84 4.22 -6.60
CA GLU A 87 0.02 3.56 -7.59
C GLU A 87 0.16 4.37 -8.88
N GLU A 88 -0.94 4.86 -9.44
CA GLU A 88 -0.90 5.60 -10.70
C GLU A 88 -0.36 7.03 -10.54
N LEU A 89 -0.66 7.70 -9.42
CA LEU A 89 -0.15 9.04 -9.12
C LEU A 89 1.38 9.04 -8.98
N ILE A 90 1.94 7.98 -8.38
CA ILE A 90 3.39 7.79 -8.27
C ILE A 90 3.97 7.25 -9.60
N GLY A 91 3.26 6.30 -10.23
CA GLY A 91 3.77 5.54 -11.36
C GLY A 91 3.89 6.34 -12.66
N ARG A 92 2.93 7.21 -13.00
CA ARG A 92 2.94 7.98 -14.27
C ARG A 92 4.21 8.84 -14.49
N PRO A 93 4.66 9.67 -13.53
CA PRO A 93 5.91 10.41 -13.69
C PRO A 93 7.12 9.48 -13.78
N ILE A 94 7.14 8.38 -13.02
CA ILE A 94 8.21 7.37 -13.09
C ILE A 94 8.26 6.71 -14.49
N ILE A 95 7.11 6.29 -15.02
CA ILE A 95 7.02 5.71 -16.37
C ILE A 95 7.64 6.65 -17.41
N THR A 96 7.32 7.94 -17.31
CA THR A 96 7.85 8.98 -18.21
C THR A 96 9.37 9.13 -18.06
N LEU A 97 9.86 9.29 -16.84
CA LEU A 97 11.29 9.51 -16.56
C LEU A 97 12.18 8.34 -16.97
N PHE A 98 11.67 7.11 -16.84
CA PHE A 98 12.40 5.89 -17.15
C PHE A 98 12.12 5.34 -18.55
N SER A 99 11.19 5.96 -19.30
CA SER A 99 10.68 5.42 -20.57
C SER A 99 10.31 3.93 -20.42
N ALA A 100 9.58 3.65 -19.35
CA ALA A 100 9.17 2.31 -18.95
C ALA A 100 7.82 1.95 -19.57
N GLU A 101 7.48 0.67 -19.57
CA GLU A 101 6.16 0.22 -20.03
C GLU A 101 5.10 0.39 -18.95
N ASN A 102 5.48 0.18 -17.69
CA ASN A 102 4.58 0.27 -16.55
C ASN A 102 5.34 0.56 -15.25
N ALA A 103 4.59 0.89 -14.20
CA ALA A 103 5.08 1.01 -12.84
C ALA A 103 4.06 0.37 -11.88
N ILE A 104 4.51 -0.58 -11.05
CA ILE A 104 3.66 -1.39 -10.17
C ILE A 104 4.04 -1.11 -8.72
N LEU A 105 3.04 -0.77 -7.89
CA LEU A 105 3.26 -0.48 -6.47
C LEU A 105 3.08 -1.76 -5.64
N HIS A 106 4.17 -2.17 -4.99
CA HIS A 106 4.12 -3.20 -3.96
C HIS A 106 4.14 -2.52 -2.58
N GLY A 107 3.02 -2.49 -1.87
CA GLY A 107 2.91 -1.84 -0.56
C GLY A 107 3.02 -2.81 0.62
N SER A 108 3.58 -2.35 1.75
CA SER A 108 3.51 -3.07 3.03
C SER A 108 2.11 -2.96 3.64
N GLY A 109 1.18 -3.75 3.09
CA GLY A 109 -0.25 -3.67 3.40
C GLY A 109 -0.96 -2.54 2.65
N ARG A 110 -2.24 -2.32 2.99
CA ARG A 110 -3.09 -1.31 2.36
C ARG A 110 -4.02 -0.65 3.37
N GLU A 111 -4.41 0.58 3.09
CA GLU A 111 -5.48 1.30 3.76
C GLU A 111 -6.78 1.26 2.95
N ASP A 112 -7.91 1.48 3.61
CA ASP A 112 -9.20 1.60 2.93
C ASP A 112 -9.23 2.88 2.06
N ILE A 113 -10.12 2.91 1.08
CA ILE A 113 -10.26 4.03 0.14
C ILE A 113 -10.56 5.36 0.86
N ASP A 114 -11.36 5.30 1.92
CA ASP A 114 -11.78 6.41 2.76
C ASP A 114 -10.74 6.80 3.80
N ALA A 115 -9.62 6.08 3.92
CA ALA A 115 -8.55 6.35 4.87
C ALA A 115 -7.41 7.17 4.24
N ARG A 116 -6.74 7.98 5.05
CA ARG A 116 -5.48 8.65 4.68
C ARG A 116 -4.28 7.85 5.21
N MET A 117 -3.13 8.04 4.58
CA MET A 117 -1.83 7.58 5.06
C MET A 117 -0.96 8.81 5.32
N VAL A 118 -0.74 9.16 6.57
CA VAL A 118 -0.01 10.37 6.99
C VAL A 118 1.22 10.00 7.81
N GLY A 119 1.81 10.96 8.55
CA GLY A 119 2.90 10.70 9.48
C GLY A 119 4.13 10.12 8.78
N THR A 120 4.56 8.90 9.15
CA THR A 120 5.75 8.28 8.53
C THR A 120 5.52 7.81 7.10
N GLY A 121 4.27 7.75 6.62
CA GLY A 121 3.94 7.15 5.33
C GLY A 121 4.00 5.62 5.36
N ARG A 122 3.55 4.97 4.28
CA ARG A 122 3.59 3.51 4.14
C ARG A 122 4.80 3.10 3.29
N PRO A 123 5.61 2.13 3.76
CA PRO A 123 6.65 1.52 2.95
C PRO A 123 6.11 0.87 1.68
N PHE A 124 6.78 1.11 0.56
CA PHE A 124 6.48 0.48 -0.71
C PHE A 124 7.76 0.24 -1.53
N VAL A 125 7.67 -0.71 -2.45
CA VAL A 125 8.62 -0.90 -3.54
C VAL A 125 7.88 -0.59 -4.83
N MET A 126 8.38 0.38 -5.60
CA MET A 126 7.95 0.60 -6.97
C MET A 126 8.74 -0.29 -7.91
N GLU A 127 8.06 -1.17 -8.63
CA GLU A 127 8.63 -1.91 -9.74
C GLU A 127 8.43 -1.13 -11.03
N VAL A 128 9.52 -0.69 -11.65
CA VAL A 128 9.51 -0.01 -12.95
C VAL A 128 9.76 -1.06 -14.02
N VAL A 129 8.74 -1.36 -14.82
CA VAL A 129 8.70 -2.48 -15.77
C VAL A 129 9.30 -2.07 -17.10
N ALA A 130 10.24 -2.88 -17.60
CA ALA A 130 10.91 -2.68 -18.89
C ALA A 130 11.44 -1.23 -19.14
N PRO A 131 12.22 -0.64 -18.20
CA PRO A 131 12.72 0.72 -18.36
C PRO A 131 13.80 0.80 -19.44
N ARG A 132 13.62 1.70 -20.41
CA ARG A 132 14.63 1.98 -21.44
C ARG A 132 15.75 2.88 -20.93
N ILE A 133 15.45 3.73 -19.95
CA ILE A 133 16.42 4.52 -19.19
C ILE A 133 16.51 3.90 -17.81
N ARG A 134 17.68 3.43 -17.39
CA ARG A 134 17.82 2.64 -16.14
C ARG A 134 18.42 3.43 -14.97
N THR A 135 19.00 4.59 -15.24
CA THR A 135 19.69 5.43 -14.25
C THR A 135 19.05 6.81 -14.21
N ARG A 136 18.64 7.21 -13.00
CA ARG A 136 18.16 8.57 -12.68
C ARG A 136 18.58 8.90 -11.25
N ASP A 137 18.73 10.19 -10.97
CA ASP A 137 18.84 10.66 -9.59
C ASP A 137 17.48 10.52 -8.90
N LEU A 138 17.43 9.79 -7.78
CA LEU A 138 16.20 9.58 -7.02
C LEU A 138 15.64 10.89 -6.45
N ALA A 139 16.47 11.89 -6.16
CA ALA A 139 16.00 13.20 -5.73
C ALA A 139 15.15 13.89 -6.81
N VAL A 140 15.60 13.79 -8.08
CA VAL A 140 14.85 14.32 -9.24
C VAL A 140 13.56 13.53 -9.46
N VAL A 141 13.62 12.20 -9.34
CA VAL A 141 12.42 11.35 -9.46
C VAL A 141 11.39 11.70 -8.39
N GLN A 142 11.82 11.84 -7.13
CA GLN A 142 10.96 12.21 -6.01
C GLN A 142 10.31 13.58 -6.23
N GLN A 143 11.10 14.59 -6.65
CA GLN A 143 10.58 15.93 -6.90
C GLN A 143 9.50 15.91 -8.00
N GLU A 144 9.75 15.17 -9.09
CA GLU A 144 8.78 15.06 -10.18
C GLU A 144 7.49 14.35 -9.74
N VAL A 145 7.61 13.27 -8.97
CA VAL A 145 6.45 12.56 -8.41
C VAL A 145 5.63 13.49 -7.53
N ASN A 146 6.27 14.16 -6.57
CA ASN A 146 5.57 15.02 -5.61
C ASN A 146 4.93 16.23 -6.29
N ARG A 147 5.57 16.78 -7.33
CA ARG A 147 4.99 17.85 -8.15
C ARG A 147 3.78 17.36 -8.92
N ALA A 148 3.89 16.22 -9.61
CA ALA A 148 2.80 15.68 -10.44
C ALA A 148 1.60 15.20 -9.60
N ALA A 149 1.83 14.78 -8.36
CA ALA A 149 0.80 14.33 -7.44
C ALA A 149 -0.02 15.49 -6.82
N ASP A 150 0.43 16.74 -6.99
CA ASP A 150 -0.31 17.97 -6.61
C ASP A 150 -0.90 17.92 -5.18
N GLY A 151 -0.07 17.49 -4.22
CA GLY A 151 -0.46 17.41 -2.80
C GLY A 151 -1.45 16.28 -2.45
N ARG A 152 -1.90 15.47 -3.42
CA ARG A 152 -2.80 14.33 -3.20
C ARG A 152 -2.05 13.14 -2.57
N VAL A 153 -0.82 12.93 -3.03
CA VAL A 153 0.14 11.93 -2.58
C VAL A 153 1.52 12.59 -2.49
N GLU A 154 2.33 12.14 -1.53
CA GLU A 154 3.74 12.52 -1.42
C GLU A 154 4.57 11.25 -1.25
N VAL A 155 5.76 11.22 -1.84
CA VAL A 155 6.74 10.14 -1.67
C VAL A 155 8.04 10.66 -1.10
N ILE A 156 8.68 9.79 -0.33
CA ILE A 156 10.09 9.86 0.03
C ILE A 156 10.74 8.62 -0.61
N LEU A 157 11.61 8.81 -1.59
CA LEU A 157 12.33 7.74 -2.27
C LEU A 157 13.72 7.61 -1.64
N GLU A 158 14.01 6.46 -1.06
CA GLU A 158 15.19 6.31 -0.19
C GLU A 158 16.35 5.68 -0.94
N ARG A 159 16.09 4.62 -1.71
CA ARG A 159 17.14 3.84 -2.37
C ARG A 159 16.62 2.97 -3.50
N TRP A 160 17.54 2.53 -4.34
CA TRP A 160 17.32 1.41 -5.24
C TRP A 160 17.08 0.13 -4.43
N SER A 161 16.27 -0.76 -5.00
CA SER A 161 15.79 -1.98 -4.39
C SER A 161 15.94 -3.15 -5.37
N PHE A 162 15.48 -4.33 -4.97
CA PHE A 162 15.51 -5.56 -5.76
C PHE A 162 14.24 -6.38 -5.52
N HIS A 163 13.93 -7.30 -6.44
CA HIS A 163 12.71 -8.08 -6.43
C HIS A 163 12.41 -8.78 -5.09
N LYS A 164 13.43 -9.36 -4.44
CA LYS A 164 13.27 -10.06 -3.15
C LYS A 164 12.72 -9.15 -2.04
N GLU A 165 12.97 -7.84 -2.09
CA GLU A 165 12.45 -6.90 -1.09
C GLU A 165 10.92 -6.77 -1.16
N VAL A 166 10.31 -7.02 -2.33
CA VAL A 166 8.85 -7.09 -2.50
C VAL A 166 8.23 -8.13 -1.56
N GLU A 167 8.88 -9.29 -1.40
CA GLU A 167 8.41 -10.34 -0.49
C GLU A 167 8.59 -9.94 0.98
N ILE A 168 9.70 -9.26 1.29
CA ILE A 168 10.02 -8.77 2.64
C ILE A 168 8.95 -7.78 3.11
N ILE A 169 8.68 -6.73 2.33
CA ILE A 169 7.68 -5.71 2.71
C ILE A 169 6.26 -6.29 2.84
N LYS A 170 5.91 -7.32 2.05
CA LYS A 170 4.60 -7.99 2.08
C LYS A 170 4.43 -8.89 3.30
N SER A 171 5.52 -9.46 3.81
CA SER A 171 5.54 -10.38 4.96
C SER A 171 5.79 -9.68 6.30
N THR A 172 6.21 -8.41 6.28
CA THR A 172 6.50 -7.61 7.46
C THR A 172 5.28 -7.48 8.37
N LYS A 173 5.44 -7.83 9.64
CA LYS A 173 4.39 -7.80 10.68
C LYS A 173 4.57 -6.66 11.69
N GLY A 174 5.07 -5.52 11.22
CA GLY A 174 5.23 -4.33 12.05
C GLY A 174 3.89 -3.83 12.62
N TYR A 175 3.98 -3.16 13.77
CA TYR A 175 2.82 -2.48 14.36
C TYR A 175 2.39 -1.30 13.48
N LYS A 176 1.16 -0.86 13.69
CA LYS A 176 0.57 0.27 12.98
C LYS A 176 -0.10 1.20 13.97
N LYS A 177 0.14 2.50 13.80
CA LYS A 177 -0.51 3.56 14.58
C LYS A 177 -1.57 4.25 13.73
N TYR A 178 -2.72 4.47 14.33
CA TYR A 178 -3.88 5.08 13.70
C TYR A 178 -4.36 6.26 14.54
N ARG A 179 -4.91 7.27 13.87
CA ARG A 179 -5.69 8.33 14.48
C ARG A 179 -7.08 8.30 13.88
N ILE A 180 -8.10 8.20 14.72
CA ILE A 180 -9.49 8.04 14.27
C ILE A 180 -10.40 9.05 14.95
N LEU A 181 -11.40 9.51 14.21
CA LEU A 181 -12.52 10.27 14.75
C LEU A 181 -13.69 9.30 15.01
N VAL A 182 -14.17 9.24 16.24
CA VAL A 182 -15.18 8.28 16.69
C VAL A 182 -16.41 9.02 17.17
N GLU A 183 -17.56 8.62 16.63
CA GLU A 183 -18.87 9.05 17.13
C GLU A 183 -19.43 7.95 18.03
N ILE A 184 -19.94 8.34 19.19
CA ILE A 184 -20.54 7.46 20.19
C ILE A 184 -21.99 7.90 20.35
N ASP A 185 -22.91 6.98 20.07
CA ASP A 185 -24.34 7.27 20.12
C ASP A 185 -24.77 7.60 21.56
N GLY A 186 -25.50 8.70 21.73
CA GLY A 186 -25.87 9.26 23.03
C GLY A 186 -24.71 9.84 23.85
N GLY A 187 -23.49 9.91 23.30
CA GLY A 187 -22.29 10.34 24.01
C GLY A 187 -21.85 9.38 25.13
N CYS A 188 -20.80 9.76 25.85
CA CYS A 188 -20.39 9.08 27.08
C CYS A 188 -19.67 10.01 28.05
N SER A 189 -19.67 9.67 29.34
CA SER A 189 -18.86 10.41 30.31
C SER A 189 -17.37 10.14 30.08
N LEU A 190 -16.53 11.07 30.53
CA LEU A 190 -15.08 10.90 30.44
C LEU A 190 -14.61 9.64 31.19
N ASP A 191 -15.21 9.33 32.33
CA ASP A 191 -14.85 8.16 33.14
C ASP A 191 -15.25 6.84 32.46
N GLU A 192 -16.45 6.79 31.85
CA GLU A 192 -16.90 5.63 31.05
C GLU A 192 -15.91 5.36 29.90
N LEU A 193 -15.57 6.41 29.15
CA LEU A 193 -14.64 6.32 28.03
C LEU A 193 -13.23 5.90 28.48
N GLN A 194 -12.71 6.50 29.55
CA GLN A 194 -11.39 6.14 30.07
C GLN A 194 -11.35 4.70 30.55
N SER A 195 -12.39 4.22 31.23
CA SER A 195 -12.47 2.81 31.66
C SER A 195 -12.48 1.84 30.47
N ALA A 196 -13.24 2.15 29.42
CA ALA A 196 -13.24 1.36 28.19
C ALA A 196 -11.89 1.38 27.47
N ILE A 197 -11.23 2.55 27.37
CA ILE A 197 -9.88 2.70 26.80
C ILE A 197 -8.87 1.84 27.57
N GLN A 198 -8.87 1.90 28.91
CA GLN A 198 -7.96 1.11 29.72
C GLN A 198 -8.21 -0.39 29.58
N SER A 199 -9.46 -0.80 29.43
CA SER A 199 -9.82 -2.21 29.18
C SER A 199 -9.31 -2.71 27.83
N LEU A 200 -9.21 -1.85 26.82
CA LEU A 200 -8.68 -2.19 25.49
C LEU A 200 -7.16 -2.10 25.42
N LYS A 201 -6.51 -1.28 26.24
CA LYS A 201 -5.06 -1.08 26.22
C LYS A 201 -4.33 -2.36 26.60
N GLY A 202 -3.48 -2.85 25.69
CA GLY A 202 -2.77 -4.12 25.85
C GLY A 202 -3.65 -5.36 25.63
N ALA A 203 -4.94 -5.22 25.35
CA ALA A 203 -5.88 -6.34 25.29
C ALA A 203 -5.67 -7.20 24.04
N LYS A 204 -5.93 -8.50 24.21
CA LYS A 204 -6.11 -9.44 23.10
C LYS A 204 -7.56 -9.37 22.64
N VAL A 205 -7.75 -9.19 21.35
CA VAL A 205 -9.05 -9.01 20.70
C VAL A 205 -9.26 -10.11 19.67
N ASN A 206 -10.37 -10.82 19.81
CA ASN A 206 -10.81 -11.82 18.86
C ASN A 206 -11.64 -11.17 17.76
N GLN A 207 -11.09 -11.10 16.55
CA GLN A 207 -11.77 -10.52 15.39
C GLN A 207 -12.11 -11.60 14.38
N ARG A 208 -13.41 -11.90 14.24
CA ARG A 208 -13.92 -12.62 13.07
C ARG A 208 -13.81 -11.74 11.84
N THR A 209 -13.59 -12.35 10.67
CA THR A 209 -13.47 -11.61 9.40
C THR A 209 -14.60 -10.58 9.25
N PRO A 210 -14.32 -9.27 9.12
CA PRO A 210 -15.37 -8.26 9.12
C PRO A 210 -16.44 -8.47 8.05
N ILE A 211 -17.69 -8.12 8.34
CA ILE A 211 -18.82 -8.28 7.39
C ILE A 211 -18.50 -7.60 6.05
N ARG A 212 -18.01 -6.36 6.10
CA ARG A 212 -17.68 -5.56 4.91
C ARG A 212 -16.63 -6.19 3.99
N VAL A 213 -15.83 -7.15 4.48
CA VAL A 213 -14.79 -7.84 3.71
C VAL A 213 -15.06 -9.34 3.53
N ALA A 214 -16.17 -9.85 4.04
CA ALA A 214 -16.49 -11.28 4.01
C ALA A 214 -16.62 -11.82 2.58
N HIS A 215 -17.13 -11.01 1.64
CA HIS A 215 -17.24 -11.38 0.21
C HIS A 215 -15.90 -11.67 -0.47
N ARG A 216 -14.78 -11.27 0.14
CA ARG A 216 -13.42 -11.37 -0.44
C ARG A 216 -12.42 -12.11 0.45
N ARG A 217 -12.82 -12.55 1.64
CA ARG A 217 -11.92 -13.21 2.60
C ARG A 217 -12.63 -14.38 3.27
N ALA A 218 -11.88 -15.45 3.48
CA ALA A 218 -12.32 -16.58 4.29
C ALA A 218 -12.77 -16.11 5.68
N ASP A 219 -13.92 -16.59 6.11
CA ASP A 219 -14.49 -16.29 7.42
C ASP A 219 -13.72 -17.04 8.51
N ARG A 220 -13.02 -16.31 9.38
CA ARG A 220 -12.16 -16.87 10.42
C ARG A 220 -11.99 -15.88 11.56
N VAL A 221 -11.93 -16.38 12.79
CA VAL A 221 -11.55 -15.62 13.98
C VAL A 221 -10.03 -15.53 14.09
N ARG A 222 -9.51 -14.33 14.33
CA ARG A 222 -8.08 -14.05 14.50
C ARG A 222 -7.90 -13.24 15.78
N GLU A 223 -7.06 -13.73 16.68
CA GLU A 223 -6.62 -12.95 17.84
C GLU A 223 -5.60 -11.90 17.38
N ARG A 224 -5.78 -10.66 17.83
CA ARG A 224 -4.86 -9.52 17.60
C ARG A 224 -4.74 -8.71 18.87
N ARG A 225 -3.57 -8.11 19.12
CA ARG A 225 -3.36 -7.24 20.27
C ARG A 225 -3.52 -5.75 19.92
N VAL A 226 -4.24 -5.03 20.77
CA VAL A 226 -4.19 -3.57 20.85
C VAL A 226 -3.00 -3.24 21.73
N LEU A 227 -1.92 -2.72 21.15
CA LEU A 227 -0.68 -2.41 21.89
C LEU A 227 -0.86 -1.18 22.76
N ASP A 228 -1.50 -0.15 22.22
CA ASP A 228 -1.83 1.07 22.94
C ASP A 228 -3.12 1.70 22.40
N ILE A 229 -3.83 2.42 23.26
CA ILE A 229 -4.99 3.23 22.90
C ILE A 229 -5.10 4.41 23.86
N SER A 230 -5.37 5.59 23.33
CA SER A 230 -5.56 6.80 24.13
C SER A 230 -6.50 7.78 23.45
N LYS A 231 -7.19 8.60 24.26
CA LYS A 231 -7.91 9.78 23.79
C LYS A 231 -6.91 10.92 23.63
N VAL A 232 -6.89 11.56 22.46
CA VAL A 232 -5.96 12.66 22.16
C VAL A 232 -6.67 13.99 21.87
N GLY A 233 -8.00 13.98 21.76
CA GLY A 233 -8.76 15.19 21.50
C GLY A 233 -10.26 14.92 21.31
N GLU A 234 -10.98 15.98 20.98
CA GLU A 234 -12.40 15.98 20.63
C GLU A 234 -12.61 16.96 19.47
N ASP A 235 -13.63 16.68 18.65
CA ASP A 235 -14.04 17.51 17.52
C ASP A 235 -15.53 17.30 17.28
N ASP A 236 -16.35 18.35 17.37
CA ASP A 236 -17.80 18.31 17.10
C ASP A 236 -18.53 17.15 17.83
N GLU A 237 -18.40 17.09 19.16
CA GLU A 237 -18.93 16.03 20.05
C GLU A 237 -18.40 14.60 19.77
N ARG A 238 -17.42 14.46 18.88
CA ARG A 238 -16.75 13.20 18.59
C ARG A 238 -15.40 13.14 19.28
N VAL A 239 -14.95 11.91 19.51
CA VAL A 239 -13.70 11.62 20.22
C VAL A 239 -12.59 11.32 19.22
N ILE A 240 -11.42 11.90 19.41
CA ILE A 240 -10.23 11.54 18.65
C ILE A 240 -9.43 10.52 19.46
N LEU A 241 -9.27 9.32 18.91
CA LEU A 241 -8.47 8.24 19.51
C LEU A 241 -7.20 8.00 18.69
N GLU A 242 -6.10 7.77 19.39
CA GLU A 242 -4.91 7.15 18.82
C GLU A 242 -4.81 5.69 19.25
N ILE A 243 -4.58 4.80 18.28
CA ILE A 243 -4.55 3.36 18.50
C ILE A 243 -3.30 2.79 17.85
N THR A 244 -2.50 2.05 18.61
CA THR A 244 -1.38 1.26 18.11
C THR A 244 -1.74 -0.21 18.20
N GLY A 245 -1.64 -0.95 17.10
CA GLY A 245 -2.07 -2.34 17.05
C GLY A 245 -1.16 -3.23 16.20
N GLU A 246 -1.26 -4.54 16.44
CA GLU A 246 -0.58 -5.55 15.64
C GLU A 246 -1.04 -5.55 14.17
N ALA A 247 -0.18 -6.11 13.31
CA ALA A 247 -0.51 -6.30 11.90
C ALA A 247 -1.82 -7.10 11.69
N GLY A 248 -2.79 -6.46 11.05
CA GLY A 248 -4.08 -7.08 10.71
C GLY A 248 -5.18 -6.87 11.74
N LEU A 249 -4.95 -6.04 12.78
CA LEU A 249 -6.01 -5.51 13.62
C LEU A 249 -6.94 -4.61 12.78
N TYR A 250 -8.24 -4.94 12.77
CA TYR A 250 -9.27 -4.18 12.09
C TYR A 250 -9.80 -3.08 12.99
N ILE A 251 -9.32 -1.85 12.78
CA ILE A 251 -9.62 -0.70 13.65
C ILE A 251 -11.10 -0.30 13.64
N LYS A 252 -11.75 -0.28 12.47
CA LYS A 252 -13.19 0.05 12.39
C LYS A 252 -14.03 -0.91 13.23
N GLU A 253 -13.70 -2.19 13.18
CA GLU A 253 -14.38 -3.25 13.91
C GLU A 253 -13.99 -3.34 15.39
N LEU A 254 -12.78 -2.92 15.78
CA LEU A 254 -12.40 -2.73 17.18
C LEU A 254 -13.31 -1.69 17.86
N ILE A 255 -13.72 -0.66 17.11
CA ILE A 255 -14.62 0.38 17.61
C ILE A 255 -16.07 -0.09 17.60
N SER A 256 -16.55 -0.62 16.48
CA SER A 256 -17.97 -0.95 16.31
C SER A 256 -18.42 -2.28 16.90
N GLY A 257 -17.48 -3.18 17.21
CA GLY A 257 -17.77 -4.57 17.58
C GLY A 257 -18.27 -5.45 16.44
N ASP A 258 -18.58 -4.86 15.27
CA ASP A 258 -19.09 -5.54 14.06
C ASP A 258 -20.21 -6.54 14.38
N GLN A 259 -21.20 -6.11 15.17
CA GLN A 259 -22.33 -6.94 15.63
C GLN A 259 -21.89 -8.19 16.41
N GLY A 260 -20.96 -8.02 17.35
CA GLY A 260 -20.43 -9.12 18.18
C GLY A 260 -19.37 -9.99 17.50
N ARG A 261 -18.88 -9.59 16.32
CA ARG A 261 -17.81 -10.29 15.60
C ARG A 261 -16.41 -9.88 16.07
N THR A 262 -16.31 -8.82 16.86
CA THR A 262 -15.08 -8.35 17.51
C THR A 262 -15.28 -8.21 19.02
N GLU A 263 -14.49 -8.94 19.81
CA GLU A 263 -14.56 -8.91 21.27
C GLU A 263 -13.17 -9.00 21.94
N PRO A 264 -12.84 -8.11 22.91
CA PRO A 264 -13.61 -6.92 23.30
C PRO A 264 -13.63 -5.83 22.20
N SER A 265 -14.59 -4.90 22.29
CA SER A 265 -14.71 -3.74 21.40
C SER A 265 -15.14 -2.50 22.18
N LEU A 266 -14.90 -1.29 21.64
CA LEU A 266 -15.30 -0.05 22.31
C LEU A 266 -16.82 0.02 22.51
N SER A 267 -17.58 -0.29 21.45
CA SER A 267 -19.04 -0.32 21.52
C SER A 267 -19.55 -1.32 22.56
N GLY A 268 -18.96 -2.52 22.61
CA GLY A 268 -19.32 -3.54 23.61
C GLY A 268 -19.03 -3.10 25.04
N LEU A 269 -17.87 -2.47 25.28
CA LEU A 269 -17.47 -1.99 26.61
C LEU A 269 -18.31 -0.81 27.11
N LEU A 270 -18.74 0.07 26.20
CA LEU A 270 -19.61 1.20 26.54
C LEU A 270 -21.09 0.82 26.64
N GLY A 271 -21.49 -0.36 26.13
CA GLY A 271 -22.89 -0.74 25.99
C GLY A 271 -23.68 0.18 25.04
N ARG A 272 -22.98 0.90 24.14
CA ARG A 272 -23.55 1.90 23.21
C ARG A 272 -22.92 1.74 21.83
N SER A 273 -23.63 2.15 20.78
CA SER A 273 -23.08 2.13 19.42
C SER A 273 -21.92 3.11 19.30
N ALA A 274 -20.80 2.66 18.75
CA ALA A 274 -19.66 3.51 18.41
C ALA A 274 -19.20 3.24 16.97
N ARG A 275 -18.87 4.29 16.22
CA ARG A 275 -18.44 4.18 14.82
C ARG A 275 -17.29 5.10 14.48
N VAL A 276 -16.42 4.62 13.58
CA VAL A 276 -15.33 5.43 13.02
C VAL A 276 -15.89 6.34 11.91
N CYS A 277 -15.82 7.65 12.12
CA CYS A 277 -16.20 8.66 11.14
C CYS A 277 -15.08 8.93 10.12
N SER A 278 -13.83 8.92 10.59
CA SER A 278 -12.67 9.05 9.73
C SER A 278 -11.46 8.32 10.32
N LEU A 279 -10.55 7.88 9.45
CA LEU A 279 -9.37 7.12 9.85
C LEU A 279 -8.14 7.59 9.09
N ASP A 280 -7.09 7.85 9.84
CA ASP A 280 -5.76 8.11 9.34
C ASP A 280 -4.82 7.04 9.86
N VAL A 281 -4.05 6.44 8.96
CA VAL A 281 -2.88 5.66 9.34
C VAL A 281 -1.75 6.66 9.57
N VAL A 282 -1.20 6.72 10.76
CA VAL A 282 -0.14 7.67 11.16
C VAL A 282 1.23 7.03 11.00
N GLU A 283 1.31 5.72 11.25
CA GLU A 283 2.57 5.01 11.24
C GLU A 283 2.38 3.58 10.76
N VAL A 284 3.32 3.14 9.93
CA VAL A 284 3.48 1.74 9.55
C VAL A 284 4.95 1.41 9.78
N GLN A 285 5.24 0.59 10.78
CA GLN A 285 6.63 0.19 11.06
C GLN A 285 7.21 -0.56 9.85
N GLY A 286 8.36 -0.09 9.36
CA GLY A 286 9.14 -0.72 8.31
C GLY A 286 9.80 -2.02 8.76
N TYR A 287 10.34 -2.78 7.80
CA TYR A 287 10.96 -4.07 8.09
C TYR A 287 12.37 -3.94 8.69
N ASP A 288 13.08 -2.85 8.37
CA ASP A 288 14.40 -2.51 8.92
C ASP A 288 14.31 -1.69 10.23
N GLU A 289 13.09 -1.33 10.67
CA GLU A 289 12.83 -0.44 11.83
C GLU A 289 12.47 -1.26 13.09
N GLY A 290 12.87 -2.53 13.14
CA GLY A 290 12.44 -3.50 14.16
C GLY A 290 13.58 -4.29 14.82
N GLU A 291 14.82 -3.79 14.78
CA GLU A 291 15.92 -4.26 15.62
C GLU A 291 15.95 -3.53 16.98
#